data_AF-A0A1C3SPT1-F1
#
_entry.id   AF-A0A1C3SPT1-F1
#
_cell.length_a   1.000
_cell.length_b   1.000
_cell.length_c   1.000
_cell.angle_alpha   90.00
_cell.angle_beta   90.00
_cell.angle_gamma   90.00
#
_symmetry.space_group_name_H-M   'P 1'
#
loop_
_entity.id
_entity.type
_entity.pdbx_description
1 polymer ?
#
loop_
_entity_poly.entity_id
_entity_poly.type
_entity_poly.pdbx_seq_one_letter_code
_entity_poly.pdbx_strand_id
1 'polypeptide(L)' 'MFQSIALGQADFSVSPWLPLTHQSFYEQYGDQIDDLGANLNGARNGFVVPSYVEIDSIEDLNPKP' A
#
# COMPACT_ATOMS: atom_id res chain seq x y z
N MET A 1 -0.72 1.42 13.19
CA MET A 1 0.60 0.80 12.95
C MET A 1 1.69 1.87 12.97
N PHE A 2 1.81 2.74 11.96
CA PHE A 2 2.85 3.78 11.90
C PHE A 2 2.98 4.61 13.18
N GLN A 3 1.87 5.16 13.70
CA GLN A 3 1.87 5.89 14.98
C GLN A 3 2.42 5.07 16.16
N SER A 4 2.11 3.77 16.23
CA SER A 4 2.56 2.91 17.33
C SER A 4 4.08 2.70 17.29
N ILE A 5 4.67 2.58 16.09
CA ILE A 5 6.12 2.51 15.92
C ILE A 5 6.76 3.87 16.24
N ALA A 6 6.21 4.96 15.70
CA ALA A 6 6.71 6.32 15.96
C ALA A 6 6.67 6.71 17.46
N LEU A 7 5.69 6.20 18.22
CA LEU A 7 5.58 6.42 19.67
C LEU A 7 6.34 5.38 20.51
N GLY A 8 7.07 4.44 19.89
CA GLY A 8 7.81 3.40 20.60
C GLY A 8 6.92 2.38 21.33
N GLN A 9 5.65 2.27 20.96
CA GLN A 9 4.70 1.30 21.53
C GLN A 9 4.77 -0.07 20.82
N ALA A 10 5.36 -0.12 19.63
CA ALA A 10 5.69 -1.33 18.90
C ALA A 10 7.11 -1.19 18.33
N ASP A 11 7.86 -2.30 18.29
CA ASP A 11 9.28 -2.26 17.92
C ASP A 11 9.50 -2.11 16.41
N PHE A 12 8.78 -2.85 15.57
CA PHE A 12 8.92 -2.79 14.10
C PHE A 12 7.70 -3.35 13.36
N SER A 13 7.64 -3.15 12.05
CA SER A 13 6.68 -3.81 11.14
C SER A 13 7.32 -4.11 9.79
N VAL A 14 6.93 -5.23 9.18
CA VAL A 14 7.31 -5.63 7.82
C VAL A 14 6.19 -5.41 6.80
N SER A 15 5.13 -4.72 7.22
CA SER A 15 3.92 -4.45 6.44
C SER A 15 3.75 -3.01 5.90
N PRO A 16 4.74 -2.08 5.94
CA PRO A 16 4.65 -0.86 5.13
C PRO A 16 4.66 -1.14 3.63
N TRP A 17 3.62 -0.70 2.91
CA TRP A 17 3.54 -0.75 1.45
C TRP A 17 3.81 0.64 0.88
N LEU A 18 5.07 0.91 0.56
CA LEU A 18 5.57 2.21 0.10
C LEU A 18 5.92 2.19 -1.40
N PRO A 19 5.93 3.35 -2.08
CA PRO A 19 5.63 4.69 -1.54
C PRO A 19 4.14 5.03 -1.53
N LEU A 20 3.30 4.38 -2.33
CA LEU A 20 1.93 4.85 -2.61
C LEU A 20 0.87 4.39 -1.59
N THR A 21 0.80 3.10 -1.29
CA THR A 21 -0.35 2.51 -0.55
C THR A 21 -0.51 3.11 0.85
N HIS A 22 0.60 3.32 1.55
CA HIS A 22 0.63 3.92 2.88
C HIS A 22 1.26 5.32 2.89
N GLN A 23 1.23 6.04 1.75
CA GLN A 23 1.90 7.34 1.60
C GLN A 23 1.52 8.33 2.71
N SER A 24 0.22 8.53 2.95
CA SER A 24 -0.25 9.52 3.92
C SER A 24 0.19 9.23 5.35
N PHE A 25 0.26 7.95 5.73
CA PHE A 25 0.79 7.57 7.05
C PHE A 25 2.30 7.77 7.13
N TYR A 26 3.02 7.51 6.04
CA TYR A 26 4.46 7.71 5.98
C TYR A 26 4.83 9.20 5.95
N GLU A 27 4.06 10.05 5.27
CA GLU A 27 4.21 11.51 5.33
C GLU A 27 3.99 12.04 6.75
N GLN A 28 3.07 11.44 7.51
CA GLN A 28 2.77 11.90 8.87
C GLN A 28 3.78 11.42 9.92
N TYR A 29 4.31 10.20 9.79
CA TYR A 29 5.11 9.55 10.84
C TYR A 29 6.51 9.12 10.40
N GLY A 30 6.84 9.19 9.11
CA GLY A 30 8.07 8.64 8.52
C GLY A 30 9.34 9.23 9.09
N ASP A 31 9.37 10.54 9.40
CA ASP A 31 10.53 11.21 10.01
C ASP A 31 10.85 10.71 11.44
N GLN A 32 9.96 9.94 12.05
CA GLN A 32 10.09 9.40 13.41
C GLN A 32 10.36 7.88 13.41
N ILE A 33 10.57 7.27 12.25
CA ILE A 33 10.73 5.82 12.09
C ILE A 33 11.95 5.55 11.20
N ASP A 34 12.75 4.55 11.56
CA ASP A 34 13.85 4.10 10.71
C ASP A 34 13.31 3.21 9.57
N ASP A 35 13.50 3.64 8.32
CA ASP A 35 13.23 2.83 7.13
C ASP A 35 14.39 1.88 6.85
N LEU A 36 14.18 0.59 7.10
CA LEU A 36 15.17 -0.48 6.88
C LEU A 36 15.23 -0.97 5.42
N GLY A 37 14.42 -0.41 4.53
CA GLY A 37 14.36 -0.74 3.12
C GLY A 37 13.37 -1.86 2.77
N ALA A 38 13.31 -2.16 1.46
CA ALA A 38 12.32 -3.09 0.92
C ALA A 38 12.67 -4.56 1.24
N ASN A 39 11.73 -5.27 1.87
CA ASN A 39 11.78 -6.72 2.04
C ASN A 39 11.14 -7.48 0.84
N LEU A 40 10.28 -6.82 0.06
CA LEU A 40 9.63 -7.36 -1.13
C LEU A 40 9.55 -6.29 -2.22
N ASN A 41 9.86 -6.68 -3.46
CA ASN A 41 9.82 -5.82 -4.64
C ASN A 41 8.77 -6.30 -5.64
N GLY A 42 8.22 -5.39 -6.44
CA GLY A 42 7.27 -5.74 -7.51
C GLY A 42 5.83 -5.96 -7.06
N ALA A 43 5.48 -5.55 -5.83
CA ALA A 43 4.10 -5.54 -5.35
C ALA A 43 3.23 -4.65 -6.24
N ARG A 44 1.98 -5.06 -6.46
CA ARG A 44 1.00 -4.31 -7.26
C ARG A 44 -0.32 -4.23 -6.52
N ASN A 45 -0.95 -3.06 -6.60
CA ASN A 45 -2.36 -2.89 -6.31
C ASN A 45 -3.10 -2.67 -7.63
N GLY A 46 -4.36 -3.05 -7.67
CA GLY A 46 -5.20 -2.82 -8.83
C GLY A 46 -6.58 -3.41 -8.62
N PHE A 47 -7.45 -3.14 -9.57
CA PHE A 47 -8.70 -3.89 -9.68
C PHE A 47 -8.38 -5.26 -10.24
N VAL A 48 -9.07 -6.26 -9.69
CA VAL A 48 -8.93 -7.64 -10.11
C VAL A 48 -10.30 -8.15 -10.54
N VAL A 49 -10.33 -8.82 -11.68
CA VAL A 49 -11.51 -9.51 -12.20
C VAL A 49 -11.22 -11.00 -12.30
N PRO A 50 -12.24 -11.86 -12.23
CA PRO A 50 -12.07 -13.27 -12.55
C PRO A 50 -11.58 -13.47 -13.98
N SER A 51 -10.79 -14.51 -14.21
CA SER A 51 -10.16 -14.79 -15.52
C SER A 51 -11.14 -15.11 -16.65
N TYR A 52 -12.43 -15.31 -16.34
CA TYR A 52 -13.48 -15.57 -17.32
C TYR A 52 -14.24 -14.30 -17.76
N VAL A 53 -13.85 -13.14 -17.26
CA VAL A 53 -14.43 -11.84 -17.65
C VAL A 53 -13.59 -11.26 -18.80
N GLU A 54 -14.23 -10.77 -19.86
CA GLU A 54 -13.58 -10.27 -21.09
C GLU A 54 -13.00 -8.84 -20.98
N ILE A 55 -13.15 -8.19 -19.82
CA ILE A 55 -12.66 -6.82 -19.59
C ILE A 55 -11.15 -6.86 -19.33
N ASP A 56 -10.40 -6.05 -20.08
CA ASP A 56 -8.93 -6.01 -20.03
C ASP A 56 -8.38 -4.70 -19.49
N SER A 57 -9.21 -3.66 -19.37
CA SER A 57 -8.81 -2.34 -18.89
C SER A 57 -9.82 -1.73 -17.92
N ILE A 58 -9.39 -0.72 -17.15
CA ILE A 58 -10.31 0.03 -16.28
C ILE A 58 -11.32 0.81 -17.13
N GLU A 59 -10.92 1.23 -18.33
CA GLU A 59 -11.71 1.97 -19.30
C GLU A 59 -12.91 1.17 -19.84
N ASP A 60 -12.84 -0.17 -19.81
CA ASP A 60 -13.95 -1.04 -20.22
C ASP A 60 -15.05 -1.14 -19.15
N LEU A 61 -14.83 -0.59 -17.95
CA LEU A 61 -15.83 -0.57 -16.89
C LEU A 61 -16.93 0.44 -17.23
N ASN A 62 -18.08 -0.06 -17.66
CA ASN A 62 -19.26 0.79 -17.86
C ASN A 62 -19.70 1.40 -16.52
N PRO A 63 -19.89 2.74 -16.44
CA PRO A 63 -20.57 3.34 -15.30
C PRO A 63 -21.99 2.78 -15.22
N LYS A 64 -22.44 2.42 -14.02
CA LYS A 64 -23.85 2.06 -13.81
C LYS A 64 -24.73 3.27 -14.14
N PRO A 65 -25.86 3.09 -14.85
CA PRO A 65 -26.82 4.15 -15.13
C PRO A 65 -27.45 4.72 -13.85
#